data_AF-A0A2R6AKW0-F1
#
_entry.id   AF-A0A2R6AKW0-F1
#
_cell.length_a   1.000
_cell.length_b   1.000
_cell.length_c   1.000
_cell.angle_alpha   90.00
_cell.angle_beta   90.00
_cell.angle_gamma   90.00
#
_symmetry.space_group_name_H-M   'P 1'
#
loop_
_entity.id
_entity.type
_entity.pdbx_description
1 polymer ?
#
loop_
_entity_poly.entity_id
_entity_poly.type
_entity_poly.pdbx_seq_one_letter_code
_entity_poly.pdbx_strand_id
1 'polypeptide(L)' 'MAANKDVLQPHLMVGKGDVAEHVLIPGDPKRVELMATHLSNPIKVSENRQFVTVSGHYKGLPVSIVSSGIGVPA' A
#
# COMPACT_ATOMS: atom_id res chain seq x y z
N MET A 1 4.54 15.82 -3.79
CA MET A 1 5.61 16.22 -2.84
C MET A 1 6.55 15.05 -2.72
N ALA A 2 7.80 15.18 -3.17
CA ALA A 2 8.78 14.10 -3.06
C ALA A 2 9.21 14.01 -1.59
N ALA A 3 8.58 13.10 -0.84
CA ALA A 3 9.02 12.80 0.50
C ALA A 3 10.40 12.13 0.43
N ASN A 4 11.28 12.53 1.33
CA ASN A 4 12.67 12.12 1.35
C ASN A 4 12.79 10.58 1.47
N LYS A 5 13.35 9.92 0.44
CA LYS A 5 13.39 8.46 0.26
C LYS A 5 14.58 7.77 0.96
N ASP A 6 15.20 8.43 1.94
CA ASP A 6 16.49 8.01 2.50
C ASP A 6 16.51 6.59 3.11
N VAL A 7 15.35 6.07 3.54
CA VAL A 7 15.23 4.67 4.00
C VAL A 7 13.93 4.04 3.50
N LEU A 8 14.06 3.03 2.65
CA LEU A 8 12.96 2.17 2.23
C LEU A 8 12.80 0.99 3.19
N GLN A 9 11.57 0.63 3.52
CA GLN A 9 11.29 -0.60 4.25
C GLN A 9 11.64 -1.81 3.37
N PRO A 10 12.50 -2.75 3.82
CA PRO A 10 13.11 -3.76 2.94
C PRO A 10 12.11 -4.76 2.34
N HIS A 11 11.00 -5.01 3.03
CA HIS A 11 9.97 -5.95 2.59
C HIS A 11 8.90 -5.28 1.73
N LEU A 12 8.45 -4.08 2.12
CA LEU A 12 7.38 -3.37 1.42
C LEU A 12 7.90 -2.46 0.29
N MET A 13 9.19 -2.08 0.33
CA MET A 13 9.83 -1.12 -0.58
C MET A 13 9.13 0.24 -0.62
N VAL A 14 8.64 0.70 0.54
CA VAL A 14 7.99 2.00 0.73
C VAL A 14 8.82 2.90 1.66
N GLY A 15 8.80 4.21 1.39
CA GLY A 15 9.41 5.24 2.23
C GLY A 15 8.39 6.08 3.01
N LYS A 16 8.89 7.07 3.75
CA LYS A 16 8.00 8.06 4.40
C LYS A 16 7.20 8.78 3.31
N GLY A 17 5.89 8.94 3.52
CA GLY A 17 4.99 9.65 2.60
C GLY A 17 4.42 8.80 1.45
N ASP A 18 4.91 7.56 1.26
CA ASP A 18 4.38 6.64 0.24
C ASP A 18 3.07 5.96 0.66
N VAL A 19 2.84 5.83 1.98
CA VAL A 19 1.67 5.21 2.60
C VAL A 19 0.87 6.29 3.37
N ALA A 20 -0.45 6.27 3.22
CA ALA A 20 -1.38 7.13 3.94
C ALA A 20 -1.50 6.75 5.42
N GLU A 21 -2.05 7.66 6.23
CA GLU A 21 -2.31 7.41 7.65
C GLU A 21 -3.28 6.24 7.89
N HIS A 22 -4.27 6.07 7.00
CA HIS A 22 -5.25 5.01 7.08
C HIS A 22 -4.87 3.86 6.14
N VAL A 23 -4.71 2.64 6.67
CA VAL A 23 -4.25 1.47 5.90
C VAL A 23 -5.20 0.29 6.06
N LEU A 24 -5.62 -0.29 4.94
CA LEU A 24 -6.33 -1.57 4.89
C LEU A 24 -5.34 -2.69 4.56
N ILE A 25 -5.43 -3.81 5.28
CA ILE A 25 -4.44 -4.89 5.20
C ILE A 25 -5.11 -6.21 4.81
N PRO A 26 -5.42 -6.44 3.51
CA PRO A 26 -5.86 -7.75 3.05
C PRO A 26 -4.71 -8.77 3.03
N GLY A 27 -5.00 -10.06 3.11
CA GLY A 27 -3.97 -11.10 2.96
C GLY A 27 -3.46 -11.24 1.53
N ASP A 28 -4.37 -11.46 0.58
CA ASP A 28 -4.05 -11.74 -0.82
C ASP A 28 -3.71 -10.45 -1.61
N PRO A 29 -2.54 -10.37 -2.29
CA PRO A 29 -2.21 -9.31 -3.25
C PRO A 29 -3.31 -8.99 -4.26
N LYS A 30 -4.00 -10.01 -4.79
CA LYS A 30 -5.09 -9.79 -5.78
C LYS A 30 -6.28 -9.05 -5.17
N ARG A 31 -6.48 -9.15 -3.85
CA ARG A 31 -7.51 -8.38 -3.16
C ARG A 31 -7.13 -6.90 -3.06
N VAL A 32 -5.84 -6.57 -3.03
CA VAL A 32 -5.39 -5.17 -3.11
C VAL A 32 -5.82 -4.54 -4.44
N GLU A 33 -5.59 -5.23 -5.55
CA GLU A 33 -5.96 -4.76 -6.88
C GLU A 33 -7.48 -4.57 -7.02
N LEU A 34 -8.25 -5.54 -6.52
CA LEU A 34 -9.71 -5.43 -6.48
C LEU A 34 -10.17 -4.22 -5.65
N MET A 35 -9.65 -4.06 -4.44
CA MET A 35 -10.05 -2.96 -3.55
C MET A 35 -9.61 -1.60 -4.09
N ALA A 36 -8.48 -1.53 -4.81
CA ALA A 36 -7.98 -0.32 -5.44
C ALA A 36 -8.96 0.26 -6.49
N THR A 37 -9.83 -0.55 -7.08
CA THR A 37 -10.87 -0.08 -8.02
C THR A 37 -11.90 0.84 -7.37
N HIS A 38 -12.00 0.83 -6.03
CA HIS A 38 -12.89 1.71 -5.27
C HIS A 38 -12.23 3.03 -4.85
N LEU A 39 -10.93 3.23 -5.14
CA LEU A 39 -10.21 4.46 -4.84
C LEU A 39 -10.30 5.45 -6.00
N SER A 40 -10.35 6.74 -5.70
CA SER A 40 -10.03 7.78 -6.67
C SER A 40 -8.53 8.06 -6.69
N ASN A 41 -7.99 8.29 -7.88
CA ASN A 41 -6.56 8.47 -8.14
C ASN A 41 -5.67 7.38 -7.52
N PRO A 42 -5.94 6.08 -7.77
CA PRO A 42 -5.10 5.00 -7.25
C PRO A 42 -3.72 5.05 -7.90
N ILE A 43 -2.68 4.91 -7.08
CA ILE A 43 -1.28 4.83 -7.46
C ILE A 43 -0.72 3.54 -6.88
N LYS A 44 -0.21 2.67 -7.75
CA LYS A 44 0.58 1.51 -7.32
C LYS A 44 1.94 2.01 -6.86
N VAL A 45 2.16 1.97 -5.54
CA VAL A 45 3.34 2.53 -4.88
C VAL A 45 4.49 1.55 -4.96
N SER A 46 4.23 0.29 -4.63
CA SER A 46 5.22 -0.77 -4.64
C SER A 46 4.59 -2.14 -4.87
N GLU A 47 5.40 -3.05 -5.40
CA GLU A 47 5.12 -4.48 -5.42
C GLU A 47 6.45 -5.19 -5.19
N ASN A 48 6.56 -5.86 -4.05
CA ASN A 48 7.75 -6.61 -3.68
C ASN A 48 7.34 -7.86 -2.89
N ARG A 49 7.84 -9.03 -3.32
CA ARG A 49 7.44 -10.33 -2.75
C ARG A 49 5.91 -10.50 -2.80
N GLN A 50 5.27 -10.73 -1.65
CA GLN A 50 3.80 -10.81 -1.51
C GLN A 50 3.17 -9.51 -1.01
N PHE A 51 3.92 -8.39 -0.98
CA PHE A 51 3.45 -7.09 -0.51
C PHE A 51 3.20 -6.18 -1.71
N VAL A 52 1.93 -5.96 -2.04
CA VAL A 52 1.45 -4.99 -3.01
C VAL A 52 0.88 -3.81 -2.25
N THR A 53 1.40 -2.61 -2.49
CA THR A 53 0.93 -1.36 -1.88
C THR A 53 0.30 -0.46 -2.94
N VAL A 54 -0.95 -0.09 -2.72
CA VAL A 54 -1.67 0.91 -3.52
C VAL A 54 -2.14 2.03 -2.60
N SER A 55 -1.93 3.28 -2.99
CA SER A 55 -2.42 4.47 -2.29
C SER A 55 -3.38 5.26 -3.18
N GLY A 56 -4.39 5.88 -2.60
CA GLY A 56 -5.36 6.69 -3.32
C GLY A 56 -6.28 7.42 -2.34
N HIS A 57 -7.47 7.79 -2.79
CA HIS A 57 -8.46 8.43 -1.94
C HIS A 57 -9.76 7.64 -1.92
N TYR A 58 -10.33 7.43 -0.73
CA TYR A 58 -11.67 6.88 -0.57
C TYR A 58 -12.57 7.94 0.05
N LYS A 59 -13.61 8.38 -0.67
CA LYS A 59 -14.51 9.46 -0.22
C LYS A 59 -13.76 10.74 0.23
N GLY A 60 -12.69 11.08 -0.49
CA GLY A 60 -11.85 12.25 -0.20
C GLY A 60 -10.78 12.03 0.89
N LEU A 61 -10.79 10.90 1.58
CA LEU A 61 -9.79 10.55 2.60
C LEU A 61 -8.61 9.79 1.97
N PRO A 62 -7.35 10.17 2.24
CA PRO A 62 -6.19 9.39 1.83
C PRO A 62 -6.19 8.01 2.49
N VAL A 63 -6.11 6.95 1.68
CA VAL A 63 -6.11 5.56 2.13
C VAL A 63 -5.06 4.77 1.35
N SER A 64 -4.35 3.89 2.05
CA SER A 64 -3.49 2.87 1.43
C SER A 64 -4.05 1.48 1.66
N ILE A 65 -3.71 0.57 0.76
CA ILE A 65 -4.08 -0.84 0.81
C ILE A 65 -2.81 -1.64 0.59
N VAL A 66 -2.46 -2.49 1.55
CA VAL A 66 -1.19 -3.23 1.58
C VAL A 66 -1.47 -4.71 1.81
N SER A 67 -1.08 -5.60 0.90
CA SER A 67 -1.23 -7.04 1.17
C SER A 67 -0.26 -7.50 2.26
N SER A 68 -0.72 -8.35 3.18
CA SER A 68 0.13 -8.94 4.24
C SER A 68 0.68 -10.33 3.91
N GLY A 69 0.19 -10.98 2.85
CA GLY A 69 0.37 -12.41 2.65
C GLY A 69 -0.46 -13.24 3.63
N ILE A 70 -0.11 -14.52 3.79
CA ILE A 70 -0.79 -15.47 4.66
C ILE A 70 -0.04 -15.64 5.98
N GLY A 71 -0.77 -15.62 7.09
CA GLY A 71 -0.29 -16.06 8.40
C GLY A 71 0.50 -15.00 9.17
N VAL A 72 1.14 -15.44 10.26
CA VAL A 72 2.10 -14.64 11.03
C VAL A 72 3.51 -15.14 10.71
N PRO A 73 4.31 -14.37 9.95
CA PRO A 73 5.77 -14.44 9.95
C PRO A 73 6.34 -13.28 10.79
N ALA A 74 7.41 -13.56 11.54
CA ALA A 74 8.17 -12.56 12.31
C ALA A 74 9.23 -11.88 11.44
#